data_AF-A0A7X7L8U0-F1
#
_entry.id   AF-A0A7X7L8U0-F1
#
_cell.length_a   1.000
_cell.length_b   1.000
_cell.length_c   1.000
_cell.angle_alpha   90.00
_cell.angle_beta   90.00
_cell.angle_gamma   90.00
#
_symmetry.space_group_name_H-M   'P 1'
#
loop_
_entity.id
_entity.type
_entity.pdbx_description
1 polymer ?
#
loop_
_entity_poly.entity_id
_entity_poly.type
_entity_poly.pdbx_seq_one_letter_code
_entity_poly.pdbx_strand_id
1 'polypeptide(L)'
;LPAPQWQAIEDFHMPHGNGCMPGQLRAKLRRLKATKEFQRRPRPILINEDTILLDNLEAAVDEYASWGYYSQGFGSAYKDRTDWTIRPREQRFEELSGYQTIPVNWGINTDEKRAFFNRIAAITGSTP
;
A
#
# COMPACT_ATOMS: atom_id res chain seq x y z
N LEU A 1 -3.97 -0.59 -15.63
CA LEU A 1 -4.19 0.87 -15.51
C LEU A 1 -5.60 1.15 -15.99
N PRO A 2 -6.31 2.14 -15.40
CA PRO A 2 -7.67 2.48 -15.83
C PRO A 2 -7.72 2.77 -17.34
N ALA A 3 -8.80 2.39 -18.01
CA ALA A 3 -8.98 2.69 -19.43
C ALA A 3 -9.10 4.21 -19.65
N PRO A 4 -8.79 4.73 -20.85
CA PRO A 4 -8.84 6.17 -21.17
C PRO A 4 -10.14 6.86 -20.76
N GLN A 5 -11.30 6.22 -20.97
CA GLN A 5 -12.60 6.78 -20.59
C GLN A 5 -12.75 7.01 -19.08
N TRP A 6 -12.22 6.11 -18.23
CA TRP A 6 -12.21 6.27 -16.78
C TRP A 6 -11.23 7.36 -16.36
N GLN A 7 -10.05 7.34 -16.98
CA GLN A 7 -9.08 8.42 -16.81
C GLN A 7 -9.68 9.75 -17.23
N ALA A 8 -10.59 9.86 -18.20
CA ALA A 8 -11.15 11.16 -18.58
C ALA A 8 -12.05 11.78 -17.49
N ILE A 9 -12.61 10.97 -16.59
CA ILE A 9 -13.69 11.39 -15.68
C ILE A 9 -13.35 11.29 -14.19
N GLU A 10 -12.36 10.48 -13.78
CA GLU A 10 -12.04 10.28 -12.36
C GLU A 10 -11.44 11.53 -11.70
N ASP A 11 -11.58 11.71 -10.39
CA ASP A 11 -10.96 12.87 -9.70
C ASP A 11 -9.55 12.56 -9.20
N PHE A 12 -9.25 11.28 -8.99
CA PHE A 12 -7.95 10.75 -8.64
C PHE A 12 -7.78 9.38 -9.30
N HIS A 13 -6.55 8.99 -9.58
CA HIS A 13 -6.24 7.65 -10.07
C HIS A 13 -6.02 6.73 -8.88
N MET A 14 -6.67 5.56 -8.85
CA MET A 14 -6.57 4.61 -7.72
C MET A 14 -5.99 3.24 -8.11
N PRO A 15 -4.72 3.15 -8.54
CA PRO A 15 -4.08 1.87 -8.78
C PRO A 15 -3.69 1.20 -7.46
N HIS A 16 -3.97 -0.10 -7.31
CA HIS A 16 -3.40 -0.90 -6.22
C HIS A 16 -1.90 -1.14 -6.44
N GLY A 17 -1.13 -1.33 -5.37
CA GLY A 17 0.27 -1.73 -5.43
C GLY A 17 0.51 -3.25 -5.26
N ASN A 18 -0.48 -3.99 -4.73
CA ASN A 18 -0.31 -5.37 -4.27
C ASN A 18 0.42 -6.26 -5.27
N GLY A 19 1.33 -7.10 -4.77
CA GLY A 19 2.10 -8.04 -5.59
C GLY A 19 3.19 -7.40 -6.47
N CYS A 20 3.28 -6.06 -6.57
CA CYS A 20 4.34 -5.41 -7.31
C CYS A 20 5.64 -5.40 -6.49
N MET A 21 6.75 -5.76 -7.12
CA MET A 21 8.08 -5.36 -6.64
C MET A 21 8.28 -3.85 -6.85
N PRO A 22 9.19 -3.18 -6.12
CA PRO A 22 9.36 -1.72 -6.19
C PRO A 22 9.61 -1.19 -7.61
N GLY A 23 10.40 -1.91 -8.41
CA GLY A 23 10.65 -1.54 -9.81
C GLY A 23 9.40 -1.64 -10.69
N GLN A 24 8.55 -2.65 -10.44
CA GLN A 24 7.29 -2.83 -11.15
C GLN A 24 6.28 -1.73 -10.77
N LEU A 25 6.26 -1.33 -9.49
CA LEU A 25 5.43 -0.23 -9.02
C LEU A 25 5.83 1.10 -9.68
N ARG A 26 7.13 1.43 -9.69
CA ARG A 26 7.64 2.62 -10.42
C ARG A 26 7.26 2.60 -11.88
N ALA A 27 7.48 1.46 -12.57
CA ALA A 27 7.12 1.32 -13.97
C ALA A 27 5.61 1.51 -14.23
N LYS A 28 4.77 0.96 -13.35
CA LYS A 28 3.30 1.11 -13.41
C LYS A 28 2.88 2.57 -13.28
N LEU A 29 3.44 3.30 -12.31
CA LEU A 29 3.15 4.71 -12.08
C LEU A 29 3.65 5.60 -13.23
N ARG A 30 4.86 5.35 -13.74
CA ARG A 30 5.38 6.05 -14.92
C ARG A 30 4.53 5.81 -16.15
N ARG A 31 4.06 4.58 -16.38
CA ARG A 31 3.16 4.26 -17.50
C ARG A 31 1.82 4.98 -17.39
N LEU A 32 1.27 5.13 -16.17
CA LEU A 32 0.07 5.93 -15.94
C LEU A 32 0.32 7.41 -16.26
N LYS A 33 1.41 7.97 -15.74
CA LYS A 33 1.78 9.38 -15.99
C LYS A 33 2.08 9.68 -17.46
N ALA A 34 2.41 8.66 -18.25
CA ALA A 34 2.68 8.77 -19.69
C ALA A 34 1.41 8.65 -20.58
N THR A 35 0.22 8.40 -20.03
CA THR A 35 -1.01 8.37 -20.84
C THR A 35 -1.38 9.78 -21.30
N LYS A 36 -2.03 9.88 -22.47
CA LYS A 36 -2.52 11.17 -22.98
C LYS A 36 -3.51 11.80 -22.02
N GLU A 37 -4.37 10.99 -21.40
CA GLU A 37 -5.41 11.44 -20.49
C GLU A 37 -4.82 12.01 -19.19
N PHE A 38 -3.78 11.38 -18.63
CA PHE A 38 -3.06 11.90 -17.46
C PHE A 38 -2.33 13.20 -17.82
N GLN A 39 -1.59 13.23 -18.93
CA GLN A 39 -0.85 14.43 -19.34
C GLN A 39 -1.76 15.62 -19.63
N ARG A 40 -2.97 15.36 -20.17
CA ARG A 40 -3.98 16.40 -20.43
C ARG A 40 -4.56 17.00 -19.14
N ARG A 41 -4.76 16.17 -18.11
CA ARG A 41 -5.30 16.60 -16.81
C ARG A 41 -4.67 15.77 -15.68
N PRO A 42 -3.48 16.16 -15.20
CA PRO A 42 -2.81 15.48 -14.10
C PRO A 42 -3.69 15.52 -12.85
N ARG A 43 -3.85 14.37 -12.19
CA ARG A 43 -4.64 14.22 -10.96
C ARG A 43 -3.84 13.44 -9.92
N PRO A 44 -4.19 13.57 -8.63
CA PRO A 44 -3.57 12.77 -7.58
C PRO A 44 -3.60 11.27 -7.90
N ILE A 45 -2.52 10.57 -7.57
CA ILE A 45 -2.46 9.11 -7.63
C ILE A 45 -2.53 8.59 -6.20
N LEU A 46 -3.64 7.93 -5.89
CA LEU A 46 -3.95 7.36 -4.59
C LEU A 46 -3.75 5.84 -4.64
N ILE A 47 -2.60 5.33 -4.21
CA ILE A 47 -2.49 3.90 -3.93
C ILE A 47 -3.15 3.67 -2.56
N ASN A 48 -4.37 3.14 -2.55
CA ASN A 48 -5.12 2.87 -1.32
C ASN A 48 -4.65 1.59 -0.61
N GLU A 49 -4.04 0.66 -1.36
CA GLU A 49 -3.64 -0.65 -0.85
C GLU A 49 -2.41 -1.18 -1.60
N ASP A 50 -1.44 -1.73 -0.86
CA ASP A 50 -0.28 -2.39 -1.45
C ASP A 50 0.23 -3.58 -0.63
N THR A 51 1.04 -3.32 0.39
CA THR A 51 1.74 -4.37 1.15
C THR A 51 2.24 -3.81 2.50
N ILE A 52 2.95 -4.63 3.28
CA ILE A 52 3.64 -4.22 4.51
C ILE A 52 5.09 -3.79 4.25
N LEU A 53 5.62 -4.06 3.04
CA LEU A 53 7.01 -3.84 2.68
C LEU A 53 7.26 -2.38 2.29
N LEU A 54 8.13 -1.70 3.04
CA LEU A 54 8.40 -0.27 2.88
C LEU A 54 9.14 0.10 1.59
N ASP A 55 9.75 -0.87 0.91
CA ASP A 55 10.40 -0.63 -0.38
C ASP A 55 9.41 -0.16 -1.46
N ASN A 56 8.14 -0.56 -1.37
CA ASN A 56 7.07 -0.04 -2.21
C ASN A 56 6.57 1.34 -1.76
N LEU A 57 6.58 1.65 -0.46
CA LEU A 57 6.33 3.01 0.04
C LEU A 57 7.36 3.98 -0.57
N GLU A 58 8.64 3.65 -0.53
CA GLU A 58 9.70 4.46 -1.15
C GLU A 58 9.46 4.63 -2.65
N ALA A 59 9.14 3.54 -3.36
CA ALA A 59 8.86 3.57 -4.78
C ALA A 59 7.66 4.46 -5.15
N ALA A 60 6.63 4.51 -4.32
CA ALA A 60 5.48 5.38 -4.53
C ALA A 60 5.82 6.85 -4.28
N VAL A 61 6.52 7.15 -3.18
CA VAL A 61 6.96 8.51 -2.84
C VAL A 61 7.91 9.07 -3.90
N ASP A 62 8.88 8.29 -4.37
CA ASP A 62 9.78 8.67 -5.49
C ASP A 62 9.03 9.08 -6.76
N GLU A 63 7.83 8.52 -6.96
CA GLU A 63 7.00 8.75 -8.13
C GLU A 63 5.87 9.76 -7.88
N TYR A 64 5.90 10.46 -6.74
CA TYR A 64 4.90 11.44 -6.31
C TYR A 64 3.47 10.85 -6.25
N ALA A 65 3.35 9.60 -5.83
CA ALA A 65 2.09 8.95 -5.51
C ALA A 65 1.95 8.77 -4.00
N SER A 66 0.71 8.79 -3.49
CA SER A 66 0.47 8.31 -2.12
C SER A 66 0.67 6.80 -2.04
N TRP A 67 0.67 6.26 -0.82
CA TRP A 67 0.81 4.83 -0.60
C TRP A 67 -0.02 4.34 0.60
N GLY A 68 -0.66 3.19 0.44
CA GLY A 68 -1.56 2.59 1.42
C GLY A 68 -0.95 1.36 2.05
N TYR A 69 -0.70 1.41 3.35
CA TYR A 69 -0.20 0.28 4.13
C TYR A 69 -1.29 -0.79 4.28
N TYR A 70 -1.02 -1.95 3.70
CA TYR A 70 -1.92 -3.09 3.77
C TYR A 70 -1.27 -4.22 4.54
N SER A 71 -1.83 -4.50 5.72
CA SER A 71 -1.39 -5.58 6.58
C SER A 71 -2.55 -6.54 6.77
N GLN A 72 -2.54 -7.67 6.07
CA GLN A 72 -3.66 -8.60 6.11
C GLN A 72 -3.81 -9.23 7.50
N GLY A 73 -2.71 -9.70 8.08
CA GLY A 73 -2.69 -10.49 9.31
C GLY A 73 -2.87 -12.00 9.08
N PHE A 74 -2.32 -12.81 9.98
CA PHE A 74 -2.43 -14.26 9.94
C PHE A 74 -3.86 -14.73 10.22
N GLY A 75 -4.18 -15.96 9.78
CA GLY A 75 -5.55 -16.51 9.84
C GLY A 75 -6.41 -16.16 8.62
N SER A 76 -5.80 -15.68 7.55
CA SER A 76 -6.42 -15.49 6.23
C SER A 76 -5.84 -16.47 5.21
N ALA A 77 -6.50 -16.58 4.05
CA ALA A 77 -6.01 -17.37 2.91
C ALA A 77 -5.23 -16.52 1.89
N TYR A 78 -4.88 -15.27 2.23
CA TYR A 78 -4.28 -14.33 1.30
C TYR A 78 -2.76 -14.48 1.21
N LYS A 79 -2.22 -14.31 0.01
CA LYS A 79 -0.80 -14.31 -0.26
C LYS A 79 -0.47 -13.36 -1.40
N ASP A 80 0.55 -12.54 -1.20
CA ASP A 80 1.14 -11.67 -2.20
C ASP A 80 2.69 -11.76 -2.12
N ARG A 81 3.39 -10.63 -1.94
CA ARG A 81 4.78 -10.61 -1.49
C ARG A 81 4.95 -11.11 -0.06
N THR A 82 3.89 -11.10 0.73
CA THR A 82 3.82 -11.69 2.07
C THR A 82 2.89 -12.89 2.06
N ASP A 83 3.34 -14.00 2.66
CA ASP A 83 2.53 -15.20 2.79
C ASP A 83 1.86 -15.23 4.17
N TRP A 84 0.57 -14.88 4.24
CA TRP A 84 -0.20 -14.88 5.48
C TRP A 84 -0.78 -16.25 5.83
N THR A 85 -0.47 -17.28 5.05
CA THR A 85 -0.94 -18.65 5.25
C THR A 85 0.05 -19.52 6.04
N ILE A 86 1.28 -19.05 6.25
CA ILE A 86 2.36 -19.80 6.91
C ILE A 86 2.14 -20.02 8.41
N ARG A 87 1.19 -19.30 9.01
CA ARG A 87 0.85 -19.40 10.44
C ARG A 87 -0.66 -19.43 10.61
N PRO A 88 -1.17 -20.16 11.61
CA PRO A 88 -2.58 -20.09 11.97
C PRO A 88 -2.90 -18.71 12.55
N ARG A 89 -4.20 -18.48 12.74
CA ARG A 89 -4.71 -17.31 13.45
C ARG A 89 -4.14 -17.22 14.87
N GLU A 90 -3.67 -16.05 15.27
CA GLU A 90 -3.23 -15.77 16.63
C GLU A 90 -4.41 -15.82 17.61
N GLN A 91 -4.16 -16.33 18.82
CA GLN A 91 -5.22 -16.60 19.79
C GLN A 91 -5.39 -15.47 20.82
N ARG A 92 -4.34 -14.69 21.07
CA ARG A 92 -4.35 -13.61 22.05
C ARG A 92 -4.50 -12.25 21.38
N PHE A 93 -5.28 -11.35 21.98
CA PHE A 93 -5.57 -10.03 21.42
C PHE A 93 -4.30 -9.20 21.15
N GLU A 94 -3.32 -9.26 22.04
CA GLU A 94 -2.04 -8.56 21.94
C GLU A 94 -1.17 -9.06 20.76
N GLU A 95 -1.39 -10.30 20.32
CA GLU A 95 -0.64 -10.92 19.22
C GLU A 95 -1.29 -10.75 17.85
N LEU A 96 -2.55 -10.31 17.78
CA LEU A 96 -3.27 -10.20 16.52
C LEU A 96 -2.50 -9.29 15.55
N SER A 97 -1.97 -9.88 14.47
CA SER A 97 -1.34 -9.14 13.40
C SER A 97 -2.36 -8.53 12.44
N GLY A 98 -1.88 -7.66 11.56
CA GLY A 98 -2.71 -7.08 10.53
C GLY A 98 -3.66 -5.98 10.99
N TYR A 99 -4.34 -5.41 10.01
CA TYR A 99 -5.46 -4.50 10.10
C TYR A 99 -6.68 -4.98 9.30
N GLN A 100 -6.63 -6.18 8.70
CA GLN A 100 -7.73 -6.73 7.86
C GLN A 100 -8.39 -7.97 8.46
N THR A 101 -7.62 -8.85 9.11
CA THR A 101 -8.16 -10.11 9.66
C THR A 101 -8.78 -9.89 11.04
N ILE A 102 -10.11 -9.94 11.11
CA ILE A 102 -10.92 -9.72 12.31
C ILE A 102 -10.82 -10.91 13.29
N PRO A 103 -10.77 -10.68 14.62
CA PRO A 103 -10.71 -9.39 15.32
C PRO A 103 -9.41 -8.61 15.06
N VAL A 104 -9.43 -7.28 15.10
CA VAL A 104 -8.21 -6.47 14.81
C VAL A 104 -7.70 -5.82 16.09
N ASN A 105 -6.39 -5.95 16.33
CA ASN A 105 -5.67 -5.06 17.24
C ASN A 105 -5.26 -3.80 16.46
N TRP A 106 -5.98 -2.70 16.69
CA TRP A 106 -5.77 -1.41 16.02
C TRP A 106 -4.50 -0.67 16.49
N GLY A 107 -3.81 -1.17 17.52
CA GLY A 107 -2.53 -0.63 17.97
C GLY A 107 -1.36 -0.93 17.03
N ILE A 108 -0.19 -0.41 17.38
CA ILE A 108 1.09 -0.59 16.67
C ILE A 108 1.89 -1.73 17.35
N ASN A 109 1.29 -2.94 17.36
CA ASN A 109 1.78 -4.07 18.16
C ASN A 109 2.85 -4.93 17.45
N THR A 110 2.94 -4.90 16.12
CA THR A 110 3.93 -5.68 15.35
C THR A 110 5.12 -4.83 14.91
N ASP A 111 6.24 -5.49 14.56
CA ASP A 111 7.44 -4.82 14.06
C ASP A 111 7.17 -4.09 12.73
N GLU A 112 6.35 -4.67 11.86
CA GLU A 112 6.02 -4.09 10.55
C GLU A 112 5.15 -2.85 10.70
N LYS A 113 4.17 -2.88 11.63
CA LYS A 113 3.39 -1.69 12.00
C LYS A 113 4.31 -0.59 12.54
N ARG A 114 5.20 -0.91 13.50
CA ARG A 114 6.17 0.06 14.03
C ARG A 114 7.06 0.65 12.93
N ALA A 115 7.58 -0.18 12.04
CA ALA A 115 8.41 0.25 10.93
C ALA A 115 7.67 1.23 10.00
N PHE A 116 6.42 0.93 9.65
CA PHE A 116 5.59 1.81 8.83
C PHE A 116 5.37 3.19 9.48
N PHE A 117 4.88 3.24 10.72
CA PHE A 117 4.60 4.50 11.40
C PHE A 117 5.88 5.32 11.64
N ASN A 118 6.98 4.68 12.02
CA ASN A 118 8.27 5.36 12.14
C ASN A 118 8.74 5.94 10.80
N ARG A 119 8.53 5.23 9.69
CA ARG A 119 8.94 5.72 8.37
C ARG A 119 8.09 6.90 7.91
N ILE A 120 6.77 6.85 8.11
CA ILE A 120 5.88 7.98 7.80
C ILE A 120 6.21 9.19 8.66
N ALA A 121 6.50 9.01 9.95
CA ALA A 121 6.96 10.09 10.83
C ALA A 121 8.22 10.76 10.26
N ALA A 122 9.21 9.97 9.83
CA ALA A 122 10.43 10.48 9.19
C ALA A 122 10.18 11.23 7.88
N ILE A 123 9.25 10.75 7.03
CA ILE A 123 8.90 11.40 5.75
C ILE A 123 8.16 12.73 5.99
N THR A 124 7.29 12.78 6.99
CA THR A 124 6.41 13.93 7.26
C THR A 124 7.01 14.95 8.24
N GLY A 125 8.15 14.64 8.87
CA GLY A 125 8.72 15.45 9.95
C GLY A 125 7.92 15.40 11.25
N SER A 126 7.03 14.40 11.41
CA SER A 126 6.25 14.19 12.64
C SER A 126 7.04 13.37 13.67
N THR A 127 6.62 13.41 14.93
CA THR A 127 7.10 12.46 15.96
C THR A 127 6.09 11.30 16.07
N PRO A 128 6.54 10.04 16.07
CA PRO A 128 5.66 8.87 16.10
C PRO A 128 4.96 8.66 17.46
#